data_AF-A0A4W3H939-F1
#
_entry.id   AF-A0A4W3H939-F1
#
_cell.length_a   1.000
_cell.length_b   1.000
_cell.length_c   1.000
_cell.angle_alpha   90.00
_cell.angle_beta   90.00
_cell.angle_gamma   90.00
#
_symmetry.space_group_name_H-M   'P 1'
#
loop_
_entity.id
_entity.type
_entity.pdbx_description
1 polymer ?
#
loop_
_entity_poly.entity_id
_entity_poly.type
_entity_poly.pdbx_seq_one_letter_code
_entity_poly.pdbx_strand_id
1 'polypeptide(L)'
;MVVYQHLTQTLDEFVRKIFTEWTMMVDRESVKRLERPLMVRSSEVRGMLNVNFDPLLLSLFEEIHYWERLSFEIPHYVMDAYLRKEDLRTLRESVLLVVRDYNRILSDLTREQRGLFRERIRFLDKKIQPGLSKLLWSSRAISSYYINDCRLHARQLQLTIDDYKRANVTIAQSSRQISELLLVHIDGKKTYTDHEFKQQQRTHRDAGQKKLLDVHDNILSIMRQTFEVFKNDGSEVRFPPPRFTAWPHTPAAANHSINNNNNNKPHI
;
A
#
# COMPACT_ATOMS: atom_id res chain seq x y z
N MET A 1 -5.80 26.23 -62.00
CA MET A 1 -5.46 24.79 -62.06
C MET A 1 -3.96 24.53 -61.86
N VAL A 2 -3.07 25.17 -62.64
CA VAL A 2 -1.60 24.96 -62.53
C VAL A 2 -1.02 25.28 -61.15
N VAL A 3 -1.42 26.40 -60.53
CA VAL A 3 -0.94 26.78 -59.17
C VAL A 3 -1.37 25.78 -58.10
N TYR A 4 -2.58 25.24 -58.21
CA TYR A 4 -3.09 24.22 -57.28
C TYR A 4 -2.32 22.91 -57.43
N GLN A 5 -2.07 22.46 -58.67
CA GLN A 5 -1.27 21.26 -58.93
C GLN A 5 0.18 21.40 -58.43
N HIS A 6 0.79 22.56 -58.63
CA HIS A 6 2.13 22.84 -58.13
C HIS A 6 2.17 22.81 -56.59
N LEU A 7 1.19 23.42 -55.93
CA LEU A 7 1.08 23.38 -54.47
C LEU A 7 0.93 21.95 -53.94
N THR A 8 0.07 21.14 -54.56
CA THR A 8 -0.08 19.72 -54.20
C THR A 8 1.23 18.96 -54.34
N GLN A 9 1.97 19.15 -55.44
CA GLN A 9 3.28 18.52 -55.64
C GLN A 9 4.30 18.95 -54.59
N THR A 10 4.39 20.24 -54.27
CA THR A 10 5.32 20.73 -53.25
C THR A 10 5.00 20.18 -51.86
N LEU A 11 3.71 20.05 -51.52
CA LEU A 11 3.29 19.42 -50.27
C LEU A 11 3.64 17.93 -50.23
N ASP A 12 3.40 17.18 -51.31
CA ASP A 12 3.76 15.76 -51.39
C ASP A 12 5.27 15.55 -51.25
N GLU A 13 6.09 16.37 -51.92
CA GLU A 13 7.55 16.36 -51.80
C GLU A 13 8.00 16.67 -50.37
N PHE A 14 7.37 17.65 -49.72
CA PHE A 14 7.66 17.98 -48.33
C PHE A 14 7.33 16.81 -47.40
N VAL A 15 6.16 16.18 -47.53
CA VAL A 15 5.78 15.03 -46.70
C VAL A 15 6.75 13.86 -46.90
N ARG A 16 7.13 13.56 -48.14
CA ARG A 16 8.13 12.51 -48.45
C ARG A 16 9.51 12.81 -47.86
N LYS A 17 9.92 14.09 -47.87
CA LYS A 17 11.17 14.52 -47.23
C LYS A 17 11.13 14.26 -45.73
N ILE A 18 10.05 14.68 -45.05
CA ILE A 18 9.89 14.44 -43.60
C ILE A 18 9.88 12.95 -43.28
N PHE A 19 9.21 12.12 -44.08
CA PHE A 19 9.20 10.67 -43.90
C PHE A 19 10.61 10.05 -44.05
N THR A 20 11.39 10.54 -45.01
CA THR A 20 12.77 10.08 -45.23
C THR A 20 13.66 10.45 -44.05
N GLU A 21 13.57 11.69 -43.57
CA GLU A 21 14.28 12.16 -42.38
C GLU A 21 13.90 11.35 -41.13
N TRP A 22 12.60 11.09 -40.94
CA TRP A 22 12.11 10.23 -39.87
C TRP A 22 12.71 8.83 -39.96
N THR A 23 12.68 8.19 -41.13
CA THR A 23 13.25 6.84 -41.34
C THR A 23 14.75 6.78 -41.04
N MET A 24 15.49 7.88 -41.22
CA MET A 24 16.90 7.98 -40.86
C MET A 24 17.13 8.14 -39.35
N MET A 25 16.20 8.77 -38.63
CA MET A 25 16.27 9.01 -37.19
C MET A 25 15.77 7.82 -36.36
N VAL A 26 14.87 7.00 -36.91
CA VAL A 26 14.29 5.86 -36.19
C VAL A 26 15.37 4.83 -35.83
N ASP A 27 15.31 4.39 -34.58
CA ASP A 27 16.21 3.37 -34.06
C ASP A 27 15.96 2.01 -34.72
N ARG A 28 16.99 1.51 -35.41
CA ARG A 28 16.96 0.21 -36.08
C ARG A 28 16.87 -0.96 -35.11
N GLU A 29 17.18 -0.73 -33.83
CA GLU A 29 17.16 -1.72 -32.77
C GLU A 29 15.99 -1.49 -31.79
N SER A 30 14.84 -1.04 -32.29
CA SER A 30 13.62 -0.81 -31.50
C SER A 30 13.24 -2.00 -30.59
N VAL A 31 13.47 -3.24 -31.05
CA VAL A 31 13.23 -4.47 -30.27
C VAL A 31 14.16 -4.57 -29.05
N LYS A 32 15.41 -4.13 -29.14
CA LYS A 32 16.35 -4.15 -28.00
C LYS A 32 15.89 -3.22 -26.87
N ARG A 33 15.14 -2.17 -27.19
CA ARG A 33 14.53 -1.30 -26.16
C ARG A 33 13.49 -2.02 -25.30
N LEU A 34 12.95 -3.14 -25.79
CA LEU A 34 12.06 -4.03 -25.02
C LEU A 34 12.83 -5.01 -24.12
N GLU A 35 14.15 -5.10 -24.24
CA GLU A 35 15.02 -5.92 -23.37
C GLU A 35 15.36 -5.20 -22.05
N ARG A 36 14.40 -4.43 -21.53
CA ARG A 36 14.47 -3.77 -20.24
C ARG A 36 13.56 -4.48 -19.23
N PRO A 37 13.94 -4.50 -17.94
CA PRO A 37 13.07 -5.01 -16.89
C PRO A 37 11.72 -4.28 -16.87
N LEU A 38 10.65 -4.95 -16.44
CA LEU A 38 9.30 -4.37 -16.38
C LEU A 38 9.22 -3.17 -15.42
N MET A 39 9.96 -3.22 -14.31
CA MET A 39 9.91 -2.23 -13.25
C MET A 39 11.31 -1.78 -12.86
N VAL A 40 11.38 -0.61 -12.21
CA VAL A 40 12.61 -0.06 -11.63
C VAL A 40 12.31 0.53 -10.26
N ARG A 41 13.31 0.59 -9.38
CA ARG A 41 13.19 1.30 -8.10
C ARG A 41 13.15 2.80 -8.38
N SER A 42 12.22 3.50 -7.74
CA SER A 42 12.10 4.96 -7.87
C SER A 42 13.34 5.65 -7.29
N SER A 43 13.89 6.60 -8.04
CA SER A 43 14.96 7.49 -7.59
C SER A 43 14.43 8.63 -6.71
N GLU A 44 13.17 9.01 -6.90
CA GLU A 44 12.52 10.13 -6.19
C GLU A 44 12.13 9.73 -4.76
N VAL A 45 11.52 8.55 -4.62
CA VAL A 45 11.02 8.08 -3.32
C VAL A 45 11.62 6.73 -2.98
N ARG A 46 12.46 6.72 -1.93
CA ARG A 46 13.19 5.53 -1.50
C ARG A 46 12.24 4.37 -1.21
N GLY A 47 12.48 3.25 -1.89
CA GLY A 47 11.73 2.00 -1.70
C GLY A 47 10.54 1.84 -2.63
N MET A 48 10.04 2.91 -3.27
CA MET A 48 8.95 2.83 -4.23
C MET A 48 9.38 2.25 -5.58
N LEU A 49 8.38 1.89 -6.39
CA LEU A 49 8.55 1.33 -7.72
C LEU A 49 8.00 2.28 -8.78
N ASN A 50 8.62 2.24 -9.95
CA ASN A 50 8.16 2.89 -11.18
C ASN A 50 8.09 1.84 -12.30
N VAL A 51 7.21 2.08 -13.28
CA VAL A 51 7.17 1.31 -14.52
C VAL A 51 8.38 1.68 -15.37
N ASN A 52 9.09 0.69 -15.89
CA ASN A 52 10.33 0.91 -16.66
C ASN A 52 10.09 0.70 -18.16
N PHE A 53 9.16 1.46 -18.75
CA PHE A 53 8.87 1.42 -20.18
C PHE A 53 9.61 2.54 -20.91
N ASP A 54 10.17 2.26 -22.10
CA ASP A 54 10.89 3.29 -22.86
C ASP A 54 9.89 4.30 -23.50
N PRO A 55 9.91 5.59 -23.12
CA PRO A 55 8.99 6.58 -23.68
C PRO A 55 9.22 6.84 -25.17
N LEU A 56 10.42 6.53 -25.70
CA LEU A 56 10.69 6.65 -27.14
C LEU A 56 9.91 5.62 -27.95
N LEU A 57 9.62 4.44 -27.39
CA LEU A 57 8.75 3.46 -28.05
C LEU A 57 7.30 3.94 -28.12
N LEU A 58 6.82 4.68 -27.12
CA LEU A 58 5.48 5.27 -27.16
C LEU A 58 5.37 6.29 -28.29
N SER A 59 6.36 7.17 -28.40
CA SER A 59 6.43 8.19 -29.46
C SER A 59 6.51 7.52 -30.83
N LEU A 60 7.37 6.50 -30.96
CA LEU A 60 7.51 5.71 -32.19
C LEU A 60 6.19 5.05 -32.62
N PHE A 61 5.43 4.46 -31.69
CA PHE A 61 4.16 3.82 -32.03
C PHE A 61 3.11 4.82 -32.51
N GLU A 62 3.06 6.02 -31.92
CA GLU A 62 2.19 7.10 -32.39
C GLU A 62 2.62 7.61 -33.77
N GLU A 63 3.92 7.82 -33.99
CA GLU A 63 4.47 8.24 -35.29
C GLU A 63 4.12 7.23 -36.40
N ILE A 64 4.35 5.93 -36.15
CA ILE A 64 4.01 4.86 -37.09
C ILE A 64 2.51 4.87 -37.40
N HIS A 65 1.65 5.08 -36.39
CA HIS A 65 0.20 5.15 -36.60
C HIS A 65 -0.20 6.26 -37.59
N TYR A 66 0.43 7.43 -37.51
CA TYR A 66 0.17 8.52 -38.45
C TYR A 66 0.75 8.27 -39.84
N TRP A 67 1.95 7.69 -39.93
CA TRP A 67 2.56 7.33 -41.22
C TRP A 67 1.74 6.28 -41.98
N GLU A 68 1.24 5.28 -41.27
CA GLU A 68 0.34 4.25 -41.82
C GLU A 68 -0.96 4.88 -42.37
N ARG A 69 -1.54 5.86 -41.66
CA ARG A 69 -2.73 6.60 -42.12
C ARG A 69 -2.48 7.47 -43.35
N LEU A 70 -1.24 7.92 -43.55
CA LEU A 70 -0.79 8.62 -44.75
C LEU A 70 -0.39 7.65 -45.87
N SER A 71 -0.60 6.33 -45.70
CA SER A 71 -0.27 5.28 -46.67
C SER A 71 1.23 5.17 -47.01
N PHE A 72 2.09 5.51 -46.05
CA PHE A 72 3.54 5.26 -46.16
C PHE A 72 3.89 3.83 -45.72
N GLU A 73 4.86 3.21 -46.40
CA GLU A 73 5.35 1.88 -46.05
C GLU A 73 6.32 1.95 -44.87
N ILE A 74 5.94 1.33 -43.75
CA ILE A 74 6.71 1.35 -42.51
C ILE A 74 7.94 0.42 -42.62
N PRO A 75 9.13 0.86 -42.18
CA PRO A 75 10.31 0.01 -42.21
C PRO A 75 10.14 -1.28 -41.38
N HIS A 76 10.54 -2.42 -41.95
CA HIS A 76 10.36 -3.74 -41.32
C HIS A 76 10.97 -3.85 -39.92
N TYR A 77 12.11 -3.20 -39.66
CA TYR A 77 12.84 -3.28 -38.39
C TYR A 77 12.12 -2.59 -37.20
N VAL A 78 11.09 -1.79 -37.45
CA VAL A 78 10.19 -1.25 -36.40
C VAL A 78 8.81 -1.89 -36.40
N MET A 79 8.43 -2.53 -37.51
CA MET A 79 7.13 -3.17 -37.66
C MET A 79 6.92 -4.29 -36.63
N ASP A 80 7.96 -5.09 -36.35
CA ASP A 80 7.88 -6.18 -35.36
C ASP A 80 7.52 -5.69 -33.94
N ALA A 81 8.04 -4.52 -33.55
CA ALA A 81 7.70 -3.90 -32.28
C ALA A 81 6.29 -3.29 -32.31
N TYR A 82 5.92 -2.63 -33.41
CA TYR A 82 4.62 -2.00 -33.60
C TYR A 82 3.46 -3.00 -33.63
N LEU A 83 3.64 -4.17 -34.25
CA LEU A 83 2.65 -5.26 -34.23
C LEU A 83 2.30 -5.72 -32.80
N ARG A 84 3.21 -5.51 -31.85
CA ARG A 84 3.03 -5.84 -30.43
C ARG A 84 2.50 -4.67 -29.60
N LYS A 85 2.15 -3.52 -30.20
CA LYS A 85 1.76 -2.31 -29.46
C LYS A 85 0.64 -2.54 -28.45
N GLU A 86 -0.36 -3.34 -28.83
CA GLU A 86 -1.54 -3.59 -27.99
C GLU A 86 -1.24 -4.55 -26.83
N ASP A 87 -0.46 -5.60 -27.11
CA ASP A 87 0.07 -6.52 -26.08
C ASP A 87 0.93 -5.74 -25.07
N LEU A 88 1.81 -4.85 -25.55
CA LEU A 88 2.67 -4.01 -24.73
C LEU A 88 1.88 -2.98 -23.92
N ARG A 89 0.84 -2.38 -24.50
CA ARG A 89 -0.08 -1.46 -23.81
C ARG A 89 -0.76 -2.17 -22.64
N THR A 90 -1.35 -3.34 -22.89
CA THR A 90 -2.03 -4.15 -21.87
C THR A 90 -1.08 -4.61 -20.77
N LEU A 91 0.14 -5.03 -21.14
CA LEU A 91 1.17 -5.38 -20.18
C LEU A 91 1.59 -4.17 -19.33
N ARG A 92 1.75 -2.98 -19.94
CA ARG A 92 2.12 -1.75 -19.24
C ARG A 92 1.08 -1.36 -18.19
N GLU A 93 -0.20 -1.43 -18.55
CA GLU A 93 -1.30 -1.18 -17.62
C GLU A 93 -1.29 -2.19 -16.47
N SER A 94 -1.07 -3.46 -16.78
CA SER A 94 -0.97 -4.54 -15.79
C SER A 94 0.20 -4.35 -14.81
N VAL A 95 1.37 -3.97 -15.32
CA VAL A 95 2.55 -3.64 -14.50
C VAL A 95 2.29 -2.41 -13.64
N LEU A 96 1.62 -1.39 -14.19
CA LEU A 96 1.25 -0.19 -13.44
C LEU A 96 0.36 -0.51 -12.24
N LEU A 97 -0.57 -1.47 -12.37
CA LEU A 97 -1.37 -1.95 -11.24
C LEU A 97 -0.50 -2.56 -10.14
N VAL A 98 0.47 -3.42 -10.48
CA VAL A 98 1.42 -3.98 -9.49
C VAL A 98 2.20 -2.89 -8.77
N VAL A 99 2.71 -1.92 -9.52
CA VAL A 99 3.45 -0.77 -8.96
C VAL A 99 2.57 0.02 -7.98
N ARG A 100 1.32 0.31 -8.36
CA ARG A 100 0.36 1.02 -7.50
C ARG A 100 0.02 0.22 -6.24
N ASP A 101 -0.27 -1.06 -6.37
CA ASP A 101 -0.60 -1.94 -5.25
C ASP A 101 0.56 -1.98 -4.24
N TYR A 102 1.80 -2.12 -4.72
CA TYR A 102 2.99 -2.10 -3.86
C TYR A 102 3.25 -0.72 -3.21
N ASN A 103 3.20 0.36 -3.98
CA ASN A 103 3.45 1.70 -3.46
C ASN A 103 2.39 2.12 -2.44
N ARG A 104 1.13 1.68 -2.62
CA ARG A 104 0.06 1.88 -1.63
C ARG A 104 0.39 1.22 -0.30
N ILE A 105 0.78 -0.06 -0.30
CA ILE A 105 1.18 -0.79 0.92
C ILE A 105 2.27 -0.04 1.69
N LEU A 106 3.30 0.44 0.98
CA LEU A 106 4.39 1.17 1.62
C LEU A 106 3.96 2.54 2.17
N SER A 107 3.06 3.22 1.47
CA SER A 107 2.54 4.54 1.87
C SER A 107 1.57 4.45 3.04
N ASP A 108 0.81 3.36 3.12
CA ASP A 108 -0.18 3.11 4.16
C ASP A 108 0.45 2.80 5.53
N LEU A 109 1.73 2.41 5.56
CA LEU A 109 2.42 2.00 6.78
C LEU A 109 3.38 3.07 7.30
N THR A 110 3.21 3.42 8.57
CA THR A 110 4.20 4.22 9.32
C THR A 110 5.49 3.44 9.55
N ARG A 111 6.58 4.13 9.94
CA ARG A 111 7.88 3.48 10.20
C ARG A 111 7.79 2.34 11.23
N GLU A 112 6.97 2.51 12.26
CA GLU A 112 6.78 1.51 13.32
C GLU A 112 5.99 0.31 12.79
N GLN A 113 4.89 0.57 12.07
CA GLN A 113 4.09 -0.49 11.46
C GLN A 113 4.86 -1.28 10.41
N ARG A 114 5.78 -0.64 9.66
CA ARG A 114 6.66 -1.36 8.73
C ARG A 114 7.52 -2.41 9.43
N GLY A 115 7.86 -2.23 10.71
CA GLY A 115 8.53 -3.25 11.51
C GLY A 115 7.65 -4.49 11.69
N LEU A 116 6.39 -4.29 12.08
CA LEU A 116 5.42 -5.37 12.28
C LEU A 116 5.16 -6.16 10.98
N PHE A 117 5.09 -5.49 9.84
CA PHE A 117 4.82 -6.12 8.54
C PHE A 117 6.09 -6.51 7.76
N ARG A 118 7.28 -6.38 8.35
CA ARG A 118 8.57 -6.48 7.64
C ARG A 118 8.74 -7.77 6.86
N GLU A 119 8.38 -8.91 7.46
CA GLU A 119 8.54 -10.21 6.81
C GLU A 119 7.61 -10.39 5.63
N ARG A 120 6.37 -9.94 5.76
CA ARG A 120 5.37 -9.97 4.69
C ARG A 120 5.75 -9.04 3.54
N ILE A 121 6.27 -7.85 3.86
CA ILE A 121 6.83 -6.92 2.86
C ILE A 121 8.02 -7.58 2.16
N ARG A 122 8.94 -8.22 2.89
CA ARG A 122 10.09 -8.93 2.31
C ARG A 122 9.66 -10.10 1.42
N PHE A 123 8.60 -10.81 1.79
CA PHE A 123 8.02 -11.85 0.95
C PHE A 123 7.47 -11.24 -0.36
N LEU A 124 6.73 -10.14 -0.27
CA LEU A 124 6.24 -9.42 -1.45
C LEU A 124 7.40 -8.89 -2.32
N ASP A 125 8.47 -8.38 -1.74
CA ASP A 125 9.68 -7.97 -2.46
C ASP A 125 10.30 -9.13 -3.25
N LYS A 126 10.35 -10.34 -2.66
CA LYS A 126 10.83 -11.54 -3.37
C LYS A 126 9.94 -11.88 -4.56
N LYS A 127 8.62 -11.73 -4.42
CA LYS A 127 7.66 -11.92 -5.51
C LYS A 127 7.83 -10.88 -6.61
N ILE A 128 8.18 -9.64 -6.27
CA ILE A 128 8.40 -8.56 -7.23
C ILE A 128 9.77 -8.65 -7.93
N GLN A 129 10.80 -9.20 -7.27
CA GLN A 129 12.17 -9.22 -7.76
C GLN A 129 12.37 -9.69 -9.23
N PRO A 130 11.63 -10.69 -9.74
CA PRO A 130 11.72 -11.08 -11.16
C PRO A 130 11.39 -9.93 -12.12
N GLY A 131 10.42 -9.07 -11.82
CA GLY A 131 10.04 -7.92 -12.65
C GLY A 131 11.05 -6.77 -12.62
N LEU A 132 11.96 -6.77 -11.64
CA LEU A 132 13.05 -5.80 -11.51
C LEU A 132 14.35 -6.24 -12.19
N SER A 133 14.44 -7.51 -12.62
CA SER A 133 15.73 -8.07 -13.06
C SER A 133 15.63 -9.02 -14.25
N LYS A 134 14.70 -9.98 -14.24
CA LYS A 134 14.68 -11.10 -15.20
C LYS A 134 13.58 -10.98 -16.24
N LEU A 135 12.43 -10.43 -15.88
CA LEU A 135 11.29 -10.30 -16.78
C LEU A 135 11.43 -9.01 -17.58
N LEU A 136 11.42 -9.17 -18.91
CA LEU A 136 11.60 -8.09 -19.86
C LEU A 136 10.29 -7.80 -20.62
N TRP A 137 10.15 -6.61 -21.19
CA TRP A 137 9.00 -6.28 -22.05
C TRP A 137 8.90 -7.12 -23.32
N SER A 138 10.00 -7.76 -23.74
CA SER A 138 10.02 -8.75 -24.81
C SER A 138 9.34 -10.08 -24.43
N SER A 139 9.13 -10.37 -23.14
CA SER A 139 8.61 -11.66 -22.66
C SER A 139 7.07 -11.74 -22.71
N ARG A 140 6.53 -12.58 -23.60
CA ARG A 140 5.07 -12.63 -23.91
C ARG A 140 4.22 -13.44 -22.93
N ALA A 141 4.64 -14.67 -22.59
CA ALA A 141 3.78 -15.64 -21.88
C ALA A 141 3.92 -15.62 -20.35
N ILE A 142 5.10 -15.27 -19.83
CA ILE A 142 5.43 -15.39 -18.40
C ILE A 142 4.84 -14.22 -17.58
N SER A 143 4.55 -13.10 -18.25
CA SER A 143 4.15 -11.86 -17.61
C SER A 143 2.78 -11.95 -16.94
N SER A 144 1.77 -12.59 -17.55
CA SER A 144 0.40 -12.61 -17.00
C SER A 144 0.30 -13.36 -15.66
N TYR A 145 0.87 -14.56 -15.57
CA TYR A 145 0.93 -15.33 -14.33
C TYR A 145 1.69 -14.57 -13.24
N TYR A 146 2.86 -14.02 -13.59
CA TYR A 146 3.67 -13.23 -12.67
C TYR A 146 2.93 -12.01 -12.11
N ILE A 147 2.26 -11.24 -12.98
CA ILE A 147 1.47 -10.08 -12.56
C ILE A 147 0.36 -10.50 -11.60
N ASN A 148 -0.40 -11.54 -11.94
CA ASN A 148 -1.48 -12.04 -11.09
C ASN A 148 -0.98 -12.53 -9.73
N ASP A 149 0.16 -13.24 -9.70
CA ASP A 149 0.80 -13.69 -8.46
C ASP A 149 1.23 -12.50 -7.59
N CYS A 150 1.87 -11.48 -8.17
CA CYS A 150 2.26 -10.28 -7.43
C CYS A 150 1.04 -9.55 -6.84
N ARG A 151 -0.01 -9.37 -7.64
CA ARG A 151 -1.23 -8.67 -7.20
C ARG A 151 -2.00 -9.44 -6.14
N LEU A 152 -2.05 -10.77 -6.23
CA LEU A 152 -2.66 -11.62 -5.21
C LEU A 152 -2.00 -11.40 -3.84
N HIS A 153 -0.67 -11.48 -3.79
CA HIS A 153 0.07 -11.32 -2.55
C HIS A 153 0.04 -9.88 -2.02
N ALA A 154 0.08 -8.87 -2.91
CA ALA A 154 -0.12 -7.48 -2.52
C ALA A 154 -1.51 -7.27 -1.90
N ARG A 155 -2.57 -7.81 -2.52
CA ARG A 155 -3.94 -7.73 -1.99
C ARG A 155 -4.07 -8.40 -0.63
N GLN A 156 -3.51 -9.60 -0.46
CA GLN A 156 -3.54 -10.31 0.83
C GLN A 156 -2.86 -9.49 1.93
N LEU A 157 -1.69 -8.91 1.64
CA LEU A 157 -0.99 -8.04 2.58
C LEU A 157 -1.81 -6.78 2.91
N GLN A 158 -2.40 -6.12 1.91
CA GLN A 158 -3.24 -4.95 2.12
C GLN A 158 -4.44 -5.28 3.03
N LEU A 159 -5.12 -6.42 2.82
CA LEU A 159 -6.22 -6.84 3.68
C LEU A 159 -5.78 -6.99 5.14
N THR A 160 -4.61 -7.60 5.38
CA THR A 160 -4.06 -7.73 6.75
C THR A 160 -3.76 -6.36 7.36
N ILE A 161 -3.26 -5.41 6.57
CA ILE A 161 -3.00 -4.03 7.02
C ILE A 161 -4.30 -3.32 7.37
N ASP A 162 -5.33 -3.47 6.54
CA ASP A 162 -6.63 -2.86 6.74
C ASP A 162 -7.32 -3.42 8.00
N ASP A 163 -7.24 -4.74 8.23
CA ASP A 163 -7.73 -5.40 9.46
C ASP A 163 -7.03 -4.85 10.71
N TYR A 164 -5.70 -4.76 10.67
CA TYR A 164 -4.91 -4.21 11.76
C TYR A 164 -5.26 -2.74 12.05
N LYS A 165 -5.42 -1.91 11.01
CA LYS A 165 -5.82 -0.50 11.17
C LYS A 165 -7.21 -0.38 11.76
N ARG A 166 -8.17 -1.19 11.30
CA ARG A 166 -9.53 -1.25 11.87
C ARG A 166 -9.51 -1.62 13.34
N ALA A 167 -8.74 -2.66 13.71
CA ALA A 167 -8.57 -3.07 15.10
C ALA A 167 -8.06 -1.91 15.99
N ASN A 168 -7.03 -1.18 15.53
CA ASN A 168 -6.50 -0.03 16.27
C ASN A 168 -7.52 1.11 16.42
N VAL A 169 -8.31 1.41 15.39
CA VAL A 169 -9.36 2.42 15.45
C VAL A 169 -10.42 2.00 16.48
N THR A 170 -10.85 0.74 16.47
CA THR A 170 -11.82 0.22 17.43
C THR A 170 -11.28 0.29 18.87
N ILE A 171 -10.02 -0.07 19.10
CA ILE A 171 -9.39 0.06 20.43
C ILE A 171 -9.38 1.53 20.87
N ALA A 172 -8.98 2.45 20.00
CA ALA A 172 -8.96 3.88 20.32
C ALA A 172 -10.36 4.43 20.66
N GLN A 173 -11.40 3.96 19.96
CA GLN A 173 -12.80 4.29 20.28
C GLN A 173 -13.22 3.73 21.64
N SER A 174 -12.89 2.47 21.94
CA SER A 174 -13.13 1.85 23.24
C SER A 174 -12.43 2.61 24.37
N SER A 175 -11.18 3.03 24.18
CA SER A 175 -10.46 3.86 25.16
C SER A 175 -11.14 5.21 25.39
N ARG A 176 -11.71 5.82 24.33
CA ARG A 176 -12.49 7.05 24.45
C ARG A 176 -13.78 6.84 25.25
N GLN A 177 -14.48 5.74 25.01
CA GLN A 177 -15.68 5.38 25.78
C GLN A 177 -15.37 5.21 27.27
N ILE A 178 -14.22 4.62 27.61
CA ILE A 178 -13.74 4.52 28.98
C ILE A 178 -13.48 5.93 29.56
N SER A 179 -12.79 6.81 28.82
CA SER A 179 -12.46 8.15 29.32
C SER A 179 -13.67 9.07 29.52
N GLU A 180 -14.72 8.90 28.71
CA GLU A 180 -15.94 9.70 28.78
C GLU A 180 -16.97 9.16 29.79
N LEU A 181 -16.70 8.01 30.41
CA LEU A 181 -17.63 7.40 31.35
C LEU A 181 -17.66 8.15 32.68
N LEU A 182 -18.80 8.77 32.97
CA LEU A 182 -19.04 9.42 34.25
C LEU A 182 -19.34 8.37 35.33
N LEU A 183 -18.54 8.33 36.40
CA LEU A 183 -18.76 7.47 37.57
C LEU A 183 -19.67 8.09 38.63
N VAL A 184 -20.04 9.35 38.44
CA VAL A 184 -20.96 10.10 39.29
C VAL A 184 -21.94 10.83 38.38
N HIS A 185 -23.23 10.69 38.66
CA HIS A 185 -24.29 11.35 37.89
C HIS A 185 -25.22 12.10 38.83
N ILE A 186 -25.32 13.42 38.69
CA ILE A 186 -26.17 14.28 39.51
C ILE A 186 -27.17 14.98 38.60
N ASP A 187 -28.46 14.81 38.85
CA ASP A 187 -29.51 15.56 38.16
C ASP A 187 -29.74 16.88 38.91
N GLY A 188 -29.33 18.00 38.29
CA GLY A 188 -29.49 19.33 38.87
C GLY A 188 -30.94 19.78 39.05
N LYS A 189 -31.92 19.07 38.48
CA LYS A 189 -33.36 19.40 38.58
C LYS A 189 -34.09 18.58 39.64
N LYS A 190 -33.44 17.58 40.24
CA LYS A 190 -34.04 16.68 41.23
C LYS A 190 -33.52 16.98 42.63
N THR A 191 -34.43 17.19 43.58
CA THR A 191 -34.10 17.18 45.01
C THR A 191 -34.05 15.75 45.49
N TYR A 192 -32.95 15.36 46.13
CA TYR A 192 -32.74 14.00 46.58
C TYR A 192 -32.86 13.88 48.11
N THR A 193 -33.45 12.78 48.57
CA THR A 193 -33.21 12.30 49.94
C THR A 193 -31.84 11.59 50.00
N ASP A 194 -31.18 11.57 51.16
CA ASP A 194 -29.86 10.95 51.32
C ASP A 194 -29.87 9.46 50.88
N HIS A 195 -30.93 8.73 51.24
CA HIS A 195 -31.09 7.32 50.87
C HIS A 195 -31.26 7.14 49.35
N GLU A 196 -32.14 7.93 48.71
CA GLU A 196 -32.36 7.85 47.26
C GLU A 196 -31.12 8.20 46.46
N PHE A 197 -30.39 9.25 46.87
CA PHE A 197 -29.15 9.64 46.21
C PHE A 197 -28.11 8.52 46.30
N LYS A 198 -27.90 7.96 47.49
CA LYS A 198 -26.96 6.83 47.69
C LYS A 198 -27.33 5.63 46.84
N GLN A 199 -28.62 5.28 46.77
CA GLN A 199 -29.07 4.15 45.97
C GLN A 199 -28.89 4.41 44.47
N GLN A 200 -29.26 5.59 43.97
CA GLN A 200 -29.07 5.95 42.57
C GLN A 200 -27.59 6.01 42.17
N GLN A 201 -26.70 6.53 43.04
CA GLN A 201 -25.26 6.50 42.80
C GLN A 201 -24.70 5.08 42.79
N ARG A 202 -25.18 4.18 43.68
CA ARG A 202 -24.78 2.77 43.67
C ARG A 202 -25.16 2.12 42.34
N THR A 203 -26.43 2.21 41.94
CA THR A 203 -26.88 1.65 40.66
C THR A 203 -26.14 2.24 39.45
N HIS A 204 -25.90 3.55 39.45
CA HIS A 204 -25.12 4.21 38.38
C HIS A 204 -23.67 3.71 38.33
N ARG A 205 -23.02 3.57 39.48
CA ARG A 205 -21.64 3.04 39.58
C ARG A 205 -21.56 1.58 39.17
N ASP A 206 -22.51 0.74 39.59
CA ASP A 206 -22.55 -0.67 39.20
C ASP A 206 -22.72 -0.82 37.68
N ALA A 207 -23.60 -0.01 37.07
CA ALA A 207 -23.76 0.05 35.62
C ALA A 207 -22.50 0.55 34.91
N GLY A 208 -21.85 1.58 35.46
CA GLY A 208 -20.58 2.10 34.95
C GLY A 208 -19.46 1.06 35.01
N GLN A 209 -19.31 0.38 36.15
CA GLN A 209 -18.32 -0.68 36.32
C GLN A 209 -18.54 -1.84 35.35
N LYS A 210 -19.80 -2.29 35.19
CA LYS A 210 -20.13 -3.32 34.20
C LYS A 210 -19.71 -2.90 32.79
N LYS A 211 -20.05 -1.67 32.39
CA LYS A 211 -19.66 -1.14 31.07
C LYS A 211 -18.14 -1.06 30.89
N LEU A 212 -17.39 -0.71 31.93
CA LEU A 212 -15.92 -0.71 31.88
C LEU A 212 -15.36 -2.12 31.66
N LEU A 213 -15.90 -3.13 32.34
CA LEU A 213 -15.50 -4.52 32.17
C LEU A 213 -15.81 -5.01 30.75
N ASP A 214 -17.01 -4.76 30.25
CA ASP A 214 -17.42 -5.16 28.90
C ASP A 214 -16.50 -4.54 27.82
N VAL A 215 -16.18 -3.25 27.96
CA VAL A 215 -15.26 -2.56 27.02
C VAL A 215 -13.83 -3.09 27.15
N HIS A 216 -13.36 -3.37 28.37
CA HIS A 216 -12.04 -3.95 28.60
C HIS A 216 -11.90 -5.34 27.97
N ASP A 217 -12.88 -6.21 28.17
CA ASP A 217 -12.90 -7.56 27.60
C ASP A 217 -12.93 -7.52 26.06
N ASN A 218 -13.65 -6.57 25.48
CA ASN A 218 -13.65 -6.34 24.03
C ASN A 218 -12.27 -5.90 23.52
N ILE A 219 -11.59 -4.97 24.20
CA ILE A 219 -10.21 -4.56 23.85
C ILE A 219 -9.28 -5.77 23.89
N LEU A 220 -9.34 -6.57 24.97
CA LEU A 220 -8.50 -7.77 25.10
C LEU A 220 -8.77 -8.78 23.98
N SER A 221 -10.03 -8.98 23.61
CA SER A 221 -10.41 -9.84 22.49
C SER A 221 -9.78 -9.38 21.17
N ILE A 222 -9.90 -8.09 20.84
CA ILE A 222 -9.33 -7.50 19.61
C ILE A 222 -7.80 -7.63 19.62
N MET A 223 -7.15 -7.35 20.74
CA MET A 223 -5.69 -7.47 20.86
C MET A 223 -5.21 -8.91 20.68
N ARG A 224 -5.93 -9.89 21.24
CA ARG A 224 -5.62 -11.32 21.06
C ARG A 224 -5.81 -11.76 19.61
N GLN A 225 -6.91 -11.36 18.97
CA GLN A 225 -7.15 -11.68 17.57
C GLN A 225 -6.07 -11.08 16.67
N THR A 226 -5.69 -9.82 16.93
CA THR A 226 -4.62 -9.15 16.19
C THR A 226 -3.29 -9.87 16.40
N PHE A 227 -2.96 -10.32 17.61
CA PHE A 227 -1.74 -11.10 17.89
C PHE A 227 -1.67 -12.40 17.10
N GLU A 228 -2.75 -13.18 17.07
CA GLU A 228 -2.75 -14.48 16.40
C GLU A 228 -2.45 -14.36 14.89
N VAL A 229 -2.83 -13.24 14.26
CA VAL A 229 -2.49 -12.95 12.85
C VAL A 229 -0.98 -12.84 12.61
N PHE A 230 -0.24 -12.30 13.58
CA PHE A 230 1.22 -12.09 13.47
C PHE A 230 2.05 -13.09 14.26
N LYS A 231 1.44 -14.02 15.00
CA LYS A 231 2.13 -14.97 15.88
C LYS A 231 3.13 -15.88 15.16
N ASN A 232 2.87 -16.16 13.88
CA ASN A 232 3.73 -16.96 13.03
C ASN A 232 4.75 -16.12 12.25
N ASP A 233 4.67 -14.79 12.34
CA ASP A 233 5.69 -13.88 11.81
C ASP A 233 6.88 -13.85 12.80
N GLY A 234 8.08 -13.55 12.31
CA GLY A 234 9.33 -13.79 13.02
C GLY A 234 9.58 -12.98 14.30
N SER A 235 10.76 -13.21 14.88
CA SER A 235 11.10 -12.83 16.26
C SER A 235 10.94 -11.35 16.60
N GLU A 236 10.99 -10.44 15.62
CA GLU A 236 10.77 -9.00 15.82
C GLU A 236 9.31 -8.66 16.21
N VAL A 237 8.35 -9.52 15.87
CA VAL A 237 6.94 -9.36 16.29
C VAL A 237 6.69 -9.92 17.70
N ARG A 238 7.48 -10.94 18.09
CA ARG A 238 7.40 -11.58 19.41
C ARG A 238 7.94 -10.68 20.53
N PHE A 239 8.84 -9.76 20.20
CA PHE A 239 9.41 -8.76 21.10
C PHE A 239 9.25 -7.35 20.53
N PRO A 240 8.02 -6.83 20.52
CA PRO A 240 7.76 -5.51 19.98
C PRO A 240 8.43 -4.44 20.89
N PRO A 241 8.78 -3.27 20.35
CA PRO A 241 9.52 -2.23 21.07
C PRO A 241 8.86 -1.89 22.42
N PRO A 242 9.60 -1.41 23.44
CA PRO A 242 9.06 -1.17 24.78
C PRO A 242 7.81 -0.26 24.87
N ARG A 243 7.49 0.50 23.81
CA ARG A 243 6.25 1.29 23.68
C ARG A 243 5.00 0.47 23.35
N PHE A 244 5.16 -0.78 22.90
CA PHE A 244 4.11 -1.73 22.57
C PHE A 244 3.87 -2.76 23.69
N THR A 245 4.38 -2.55 24.90
CA THR A 245 4.37 -3.49 26.06
C THR A 245 2.99 -3.87 26.62
N ALA A 246 1.90 -3.57 25.91
CA ALA A 246 0.56 -4.02 26.24
C ALA A 246 0.20 -5.39 25.62
N TRP A 247 1.17 -6.23 25.23
CA TRP A 247 0.83 -7.58 24.74
C TRP A 247 0.37 -8.46 25.91
N PRO A 248 -0.70 -9.26 25.74
CA PRO A 248 -1.27 -10.08 26.82
C PRO A 248 -0.32 -11.11 27.46
N HIS A 249 0.88 -11.29 26.91
CA HIS A 249 1.83 -12.31 27.35
C HIS A 249 3.19 -11.76 27.83
N THR A 250 3.35 -10.46 28.08
CA THR A 250 4.53 -9.96 28.81
C THR A 250 4.33 -10.13 30.32
N PRO A 251 5.06 -11.02 31.03
CA PRO A 251 4.85 -11.29 32.45
C PRO A 251 5.38 -10.21 33.41
N ALA A 252 5.54 -8.96 32.97
CA ALA A 252 6.44 -8.01 33.66
C ALA A 252 5.80 -6.71 34.18
N ALA A 253 4.47 -6.56 34.18
CA ALA A 253 3.83 -5.33 34.65
C ALA A 253 2.82 -5.52 35.81
N ALA A 254 2.83 -6.68 36.48
CA ALA A 254 2.05 -6.92 37.68
C ALA A 254 2.97 -7.16 38.88
N ASN A 255 3.82 -6.18 39.20
CA ASN A 255 4.50 -6.07 40.49
C ASN A 255 5.15 -4.69 40.63
N HIS A 256 4.31 -3.65 40.76
CA HIS A 256 4.72 -2.45 41.46
C HIS A 256 3.68 -2.11 42.53
N SER A 257 3.88 -2.77 43.67
CA SER A 257 3.98 -2.12 44.97
C SER A 257 2.82 -1.21 45.40
N ILE A 258 1.72 -1.81 45.86
CA ILE A 258 0.98 -1.26 46.99
C ILE A 258 1.56 -1.92 48.24
N ASN A 259 2.66 -1.35 48.74
CA ASN A 259 3.01 -1.49 50.16
C ASN A 259 4.03 -0.40 50.54
N ASN A 260 3.60 0.61 51.29
CA ASN A 260 4.43 1.04 52.40
C ASN A 260 3.58 1.59 53.55
N ASN A 261 3.28 0.65 54.44
CA ASN A 261 3.09 0.78 55.86
C ASN A 261 3.99 1.88 56.47
N ASN A 262 3.40 2.96 56.99
CA ASN A 262 4.11 3.94 57.80
C ASN A 262 3.60 3.85 59.24
N ASN A 263 4.14 2.87 59.97
CA ASN A 263 3.98 2.76 61.42
C ASN A 263 5.37 2.77 62.06
N ASN A 264 5.68 3.94 62.60
CA ASN A 264 6.21 4.14 63.95
C ASN A 264 7.47 3.37 64.37
N LYS A 265 8.58 4.10 64.57
CA LYS A 265 9.52 3.79 65.65
C LYS A 265 9.99 5.06 66.36
N PRO A 266 10.02 5.06 67.71
CA PRO A 266 10.59 6.12 68.53
C PRO A 266 12.10 5.91 68.70
N HIS A 267 12.83 6.95 69.12
CA HIS A 267 13.85 6.85 70.17
C HIS A 267 14.45 8.23 70.50
N ILE A 268 14.32 8.56 71.81
CA ILE A 268 15.22 9.34 72.69
C ILE A 268 15.37 10.83 72.38
#